data_AF-A0A4Y7JAE5-F1
#
_entry.id   AF-A0A4Y7JAE5-F1
#
_cell.length_a   1.000
_cell.length_b   1.000
_cell.length_c   1.000
_cell.angle_alpha   90.00
_cell.angle_beta   90.00
_cell.angle_gamma   90.00
#
_symmetry.space_group_name_H-M   'P 1'
#
loop_
_entity.id
_entity.type
_entity.pdbx_description
1 polymer ?
#
loop_
_entity_poly.entity_id
_entity_poly.type
_entity_poly.pdbx_seq_one_letter_code
_entity_poly.pdbx_strand_id
1 'polypeptide(L)'
;VTEDKGMSQTKKSAALTPPLSIDTSEADYTAPNLIQRVFSLFKNLSPLFNLPKSSSQCFGESLYCIGGSDDILNRCNEGKSSIDRFTAVVAWSISTTRPVIFGLAPFNPIVRETHHVSNGTLNVLLEQVSHHPPVTALHATDEKRKLEMIWSQQTIPKFYGTLVEAVVQGKRELNLLNHGENYVMNTPKLLIRFIPVPRTDWTGNTTIRCEESALLAELCFTGKSFLGFGGNNRSVKGRIIDTSTSKTIYEVDGHWDRVVTIKDVIMCTSVLALSGNQDI
;
A
#
# COMPACT_ATOMS: atom_id res chain seq x y z
N VAL A 1 -12.45 -42.51 29.83
CA VAL A 1 -12.00 -41.29 30.55
C VAL A 1 -10.68 -40.88 29.92
N THR A 2 -10.77 -40.46 28.65
CA THR A 2 -10.57 -39.07 28.17
C THR A 2 -9.09 -38.66 28.17
N GLU A 3 -8.46 -38.94 27.03
CA GLU A 3 -7.25 -38.26 26.55
C GLU A 3 -7.64 -36.83 26.14
N ASP A 4 -6.98 -35.84 26.72
CA ASP A 4 -7.11 -34.43 26.32
C ASP A 4 -5.89 -34.04 25.47
N LYS A 5 -6.09 -33.95 24.15
CA LYS A 5 -5.09 -33.45 23.20
C LYS A 5 -5.20 -31.93 23.13
N GLY A 6 -4.43 -31.24 23.98
CA GLY A 6 -4.23 -29.80 23.88
C GLY A 6 -3.43 -29.44 22.62
N MET A 7 -4.11 -28.86 21.63
CA MET A 7 -3.51 -28.34 20.41
C MET A 7 -2.80 -27.02 20.70
N SER A 8 -1.47 -27.04 20.71
CA SER A 8 -0.62 -25.85 20.87
C SER A 8 -0.78 -24.91 19.66
N GLN A 9 -1.52 -23.82 19.83
CA GLN A 9 -1.57 -22.72 18.86
C GLN A 9 -0.25 -21.93 18.94
N THR A 10 0.62 -22.12 17.95
CA THR A 10 1.84 -21.32 17.80
C THR A 10 1.46 -19.91 17.34
N LYS A 11 1.37 -18.99 18.30
CA LYS A 11 1.19 -17.55 18.04
C LYS A 11 2.49 -17.02 17.42
N LYS A 12 2.54 -16.93 16.09
CA LYS A 12 3.67 -16.32 15.38
C LYS A 12 3.60 -14.80 15.53
N SER A 13 4.48 -14.27 16.37
CA SER A 13 4.72 -12.84 16.52
C SER A 13 5.77 -12.42 15.49
N ALA A 14 5.41 -11.53 14.57
CA ALA A 14 6.35 -10.92 13.63
C ALA A 14 6.82 -9.56 14.18
N ALA A 15 8.13 -9.38 14.27
CA ALA A 15 8.77 -8.10 14.55
C ALA A 15 9.45 -7.62 13.26
N LEU A 16 9.21 -6.37 12.87
CA LEU A 16 9.90 -5.76 11.73
C LEU A 16 11.29 -5.28 12.16
N THR A 17 12.27 -5.53 11.31
CA THR A 17 13.60 -4.94 11.41
C THR A 17 13.48 -3.44 11.12
N PRO A 18 14.15 -2.57 11.91
CA PRO A 18 14.19 -1.14 11.62
C PRO A 18 14.69 -0.88 10.19
N PRO A 19 14.34 0.27 9.58
CA PRO A 19 14.89 0.66 8.29
C PRO A 19 16.42 0.54 8.32
N LEU A 20 17.01 0.16 7.18
CA LEU A 20 18.46 0.01 7.04
C LEU A 20 19.13 1.30 7.56
N SER A 21 19.76 1.22 8.73
CA SER A 21 20.65 2.26 9.20
C SER A 21 21.90 2.14 8.34
N ILE A 22 22.05 3.07 7.39
CA ILE A 22 23.38 3.36 6.87
C ILE A 22 24.15 3.90 8.07
N ASP A 23 25.17 3.17 8.53
CA ASP A 23 26.11 3.61 9.56
C ASP A 23 26.84 4.85 9.07
N THR A 24 26.18 5.98 9.14
CA THR A 24 26.74 7.32 9.05
C THR A 24 26.24 8.05 10.27
N SER A 25 27.14 8.18 11.25
CA SER A 25 27.11 9.11 12.38
C SER A 25 25.84 9.96 12.51
N GLU A 26 25.08 9.72 13.58
CA GLU A 26 24.06 10.61 14.18
C GLU A 26 23.76 11.89 13.38
N ALA A 27 22.95 11.76 12.32
CA ALA A 27 22.28 12.88 11.71
C ALA A 27 20.78 12.71 11.99
N ASP A 28 20.36 13.16 13.17
CA ASP A 28 18.95 13.39 13.48
C ASP A 28 18.39 14.36 12.42
N TYR A 29 17.76 13.81 11.38
CA TYR A 29 17.20 14.59 10.28
C TYR A 29 15.93 15.30 10.78
N THR A 30 16.13 16.45 11.42
CA THR A 30 15.06 17.27 11.98
C THR A 30 14.44 18.13 10.88
N ALA A 31 13.18 17.86 10.62
CA ALA A 31 12.30 18.59 9.73
C ALA A 31 12.29 20.13 10.02
N PRO A 32 12.64 21.02 9.05
CA PRO A 32 12.59 22.48 9.27
C PRO A 32 11.18 23.05 9.52
N ASN A 33 11.08 24.30 9.99
CA ASN A 33 9.83 24.94 10.45
C ASN A 33 8.66 24.91 9.43
N LEU A 34 7.48 24.52 9.91
CA LEU A 34 6.23 24.31 9.14
C LEU A 34 5.81 25.52 8.29
N ILE A 35 6.04 26.75 8.77
CA ILE A 35 5.61 27.98 8.09
C ILE A 35 6.51 28.28 6.88
N GLN A 36 7.83 28.11 7.00
CA GLN A 36 8.76 28.27 5.88
C GLN A 36 8.50 27.23 4.77
N ARG A 37 7.95 26.06 5.14
CA ARG A 37 7.60 24.95 4.23
C ARG A 37 6.33 25.20 3.41
N VAL A 38 5.29 25.77 4.01
CA VAL A 38 4.08 26.13 3.24
C VAL A 38 4.43 27.17 2.17
N PHE A 39 5.31 28.12 2.49
CA PHE A 39 5.79 29.11 1.52
C PHE A 39 6.76 28.53 0.46
N SER A 40 7.56 27.49 0.77
CA SER A 40 8.44 26.85 -0.21
C SER A 40 7.75 25.82 -1.12
N LEU A 41 6.58 25.30 -0.74
CA LEU A 41 5.74 24.53 -1.67
C LEU A 41 5.29 25.38 -2.88
N PHE A 42 5.28 26.71 -2.75
CA PHE A 42 4.99 27.64 -3.84
C PHE A 42 6.23 28.12 -4.62
N LYS A 43 7.45 27.80 -4.17
CA LYS A 43 8.72 28.16 -4.83
C LYS A 43 9.78 27.08 -4.59
N ASN A 44 10.20 26.39 -5.66
CA ASN A 44 11.33 25.45 -5.73
C ASN A 44 11.74 24.82 -4.38
N LEU A 45 11.24 23.61 -4.10
CA LEU A 45 11.54 22.88 -2.88
C LEU A 45 13.06 22.78 -2.66
N SER A 46 13.56 23.27 -1.52
CA SER A 46 14.99 23.18 -1.20
C SER A 46 15.43 21.71 -1.11
N PRO A 47 16.62 21.34 -1.60
CA PRO A 47 17.14 19.97 -1.49
C PRO A 47 17.17 19.41 -0.05
N LEU A 48 17.20 20.29 0.96
CA LEU A 48 17.13 19.93 2.39
C LEU A 48 15.78 19.30 2.82
N PHE A 49 14.75 19.37 1.98
CA PHE A 49 13.46 18.73 2.24
C PHE A 49 13.28 17.43 1.47
N ASN A 50 14.31 17.01 0.73
CA ASN A 50 14.22 15.80 -0.07
C ASN A 50 14.70 14.58 0.70
N LEU A 51 13.93 13.50 0.61
CA LEU A 51 14.43 12.16 0.92
C LEU A 51 15.63 11.87 0.00
N PRO A 52 16.64 11.09 0.45
CA PRO A 52 17.72 10.62 -0.41
C PRO A 52 17.24 9.51 -1.37
N LYS A 53 16.05 9.68 -1.96
CA LYS A 53 15.35 8.76 -2.86
C LYS A 53 14.53 9.55 -3.88
N SER A 54 14.45 9.04 -5.11
CA SER A 54 13.52 9.57 -6.10
C SER A 54 12.10 9.04 -5.88
N SER A 55 11.12 9.71 -6.48
CA SER A 55 9.72 9.29 -6.38
C SER A 55 9.52 7.90 -7.00
N SER A 56 10.29 7.57 -8.04
CA SER A 56 10.33 6.24 -8.65
C SER A 56 10.81 5.20 -7.65
N GLN A 57 11.87 5.47 -6.89
CA GLN A 57 12.35 4.52 -5.88
C GLN A 57 11.31 4.29 -4.77
N CYS A 58 10.74 5.36 -4.19
CA CYS A 58 9.66 5.23 -3.20
C CYS A 58 8.45 4.46 -3.73
N PHE A 59 8.14 4.62 -5.01
CA PHE A 59 7.08 3.89 -5.68
C PHE A 59 7.38 2.38 -5.75
N GLY A 60 8.57 2.00 -6.21
CA GLY A 60 8.98 0.59 -6.32
C GLY A 60 9.12 -0.14 -4.99
N GLU A 61 9.54 0.56 -3.93
CA GLU A 61 9.71 0.00 -2.59
C GLU A 61 8.44 -0.69 -2.06
N SER A 62 7.26 -0.24 -2.51
CA SER A 62 5.99 -0.86 -2.16
C SER A 62 5.89 -2.33 -2.59
N LEU A 63 6.66 -2.76 -3.59
CA LEU A 63 6.69 -4.13 -4.09
C LEU A 63 7.81 -4.99 -3.48
N TYR A 64 9.03 -4.45 -3.40
CA TYR A 64 10.22 -5.24 -3.04
C TYR A 64 10.71 -5.04 -1.59
N CYS A 65 10.27 -3.99 -0.90
CA CYS A 65 10.62 -3.73 0.51
C CYS A 65 9.51 -4.17 1.47
N ILE A 66 8.95 -5.36 1.29
CA ILE A 66 8.00 -5.96 2.26
C ILE A 66 8.87 -6.65 3.32
N GLY A 67 8.89 -6.13 4.55
CA GLY A 67 9.80 -6.61 5.60
C GLY A 67 9.36 -7.94 6.23
N GLY A 68 10.32 -8.81 6.56
CA GLY A 68 10.12 -10.03 7.37
C GLY A 68 10.11 -11.35 6.59
N SER A 69 9.83 -12.45 7.30
CA SER A 69 9.80 -13.83 6.77
C SER A 69 8.66 -14.15 5.80
N ASP A 70 7.71 -13.22 5.63
CA ASP A 70 6.45 -13.46 4.93
C ASP A 70 6.36 -12.64 3.64
N ASP A 71 6.60 -13.31 2.52
CA ASP A 71 6.44 -12.76 1.18
C ASP A 71 4.93 -12.62 0.84
N ILE A 72 4.34 -11.47 1.19
CA ILE A 72 2.90 -11.21 1.02
C ILE A 72 2.50 -11.23 -0.47
N LEU A 73 3.40 -10.81 -1.38
CA LEU A 73 3.13 -10.89 -2.81
C LEU A 73 3.05 -12.36 -3.26
N ASN A 74 3.99 -13.21 -2.84
CA ASN A 74 3.94 -14.64 -3.14
C ASN A 74 2.73 -15.34 -2.51
N ARG A 75 2.28 -14.92 -1.32
CA ARG A 75 1.05 -15.46 -0.69
C ARG A 75 -0.20 -15.28 -1.56
N CYS A 76 -0.24 -14.26 -2.41
CA CYS A 76 -1.33 -14.09 -3.39
C CYS A 76 -1.46 -15.29 -4.32
N ASN A 77 -0.35 -15.98 -4.57
CA ASN A 77 -0.26 -17.09 -5.50
C ASN A 77 -0.49 -18.48 -4.87
N GLU A 78 -0.34 -18.57 -3.55
CA GLU A 78 -0.39 -19.83 -2.78
C GLU A 78 -1.82 -20.24 -2.37
N GLY A 79 -2.80 -19.34 -2.53
CA GLY A 79 -4.20 -19.62 -2.22
C GLY A 79 -4.74 -20.79 -3.03
N LYS A 80 -5.41 -21.73 -2.35
CA LYS A 80 -5.92 -22.98 -2.96
C LYS A 80 -7.14 -22.72 -3.84
N SER A 81 -8.03 -21.85 -3.38
CA SER A 81 -9.21 -21.40 -4.14
C SER A 81 -9.00 -19.99 -4.70
N SER A 82 -9.80 -19.60 -5.70
CA SER A 82 -9.81 -18.23 -6.23
C SER A 82 -10.11 -17.20 -5.16
N ILE A 83 -11.02 -17.51 -4.23
CA ILE A 83 -11.38 -16.62 -3.12
C ILE A 83 -10.25 -16.47 -2.08
N ASP A 84 -9.48 -17.52 -1.81
CA ASP A 84 -8.30 -17.43 -0.95
C ASP A 84 -7.25 -16.51 -1.56
N ARG A 85 -6.98 -16.68 -2.86
CA ARG A 85 -6.03 -15.83 -3.61
C ARG A 85 -6.50 -14.40 -3.67
N PHE A 86 -7.78 -14.18 -3.98
CA PHE A 86 -8.37 -12.85 -4.03
C PHE A 86 -8.29 -12.13 -2.67
N THR A 87 -8.58 -12.84 -1.59
CA THR A 87 -8.43 -12.32 -0.21
C THR A 87 -6.98 -11.94 0.09
N ALA A 88 -6.02 -12.74 -0.36
CA ALA A 88 -4.58 -12.43 -0.24
C ALA A 88 -4.18 -11.21 -1.09
N VAL A 89 -4.71 -11.06 -2.31
CA VAL A 89 -4.48 -9.87 -3.15
C VAL A 89 -5.08 -8.61 -2.51
N VAL A 90 -6.26 -8.71 -1.88
CA VAL A 90 -6.84 -7.60 -1.11
C VAL A 90 -5.92 -7.20 0.04
N ALA A 91 -5.46 -8.17 0.82
CA ALA A 91 -4.52 -7.91 1.92
C ALA A 91 -3.21 -7.29 1.41
N TRP A 92 -2.61 -7.86 0.36
CA TRP A 92 -1.41 -7.32 -0.26
C TRP A 92 -1.61 -5.88 -0.74
N SER A 93 -2.70 -5.60 -1.44
CA SER A 93 -3.00 -4.26 -1.95
C SER A 93 -3.12 -3.23 -0.82
N ILE A 94 -3.79 -3.58 0.29
CA ILE A 94 -3.84 -2.71 1.47
C ILE A 94 -2.45 -2.51 2.07
N SER A 95 -1.61 -3.55 2.14
CA SER A 95 -0.25 -3.44 2.70
C SER A 95 0.67 -2.49 1.93
N THR A 96 0.36 -2.22 0.64
CA THR A 96 1.12 -1.25 -0.16
C THR A 96 0.85 0.20 0.25
N THR A 97 -0.19 0.48 1.05
CA THR A 97 -0.36 1.81 1.64
C THR A 97 0.62 2.01 2.77
N ARG A 98 1.64 2.84 2.55
CA ARG A 98 2.67 3.17 3.54
C ARG A 98 2.44 4.54 4.16
N PRO A 99 2.83 4.76 5.43
CA PRO A 99 2.81 6.08 6.01
C PRO A 99 3.82 6.96 5.27
N VAL A 100 3.41 8.17 4.92
CA VAL A 100 4.30 9.15 4.31
C VAL A 100 4.82 10.06 5.41
N ILE A 101 6.14 10.25 5.50
CA ILE A 101 6.72 11.15 6.48
C ILE A 101 6.37 12.59 6.09
N PHE A 102 5.58 13.26 6.93
CA PHE A 102 5.17 14.63 6.66
C PHE A 102 6.39 15.56 6.57
N GLY A 103 6.46 16.34 5.49
CA GLY A 103 7.49 17.37 5.30
C GLY A 103 8.78 16.86 4.64
N LEU A 104 8.82 15.60 4.22
CA LEU A 104 9.85 15.06 3.33
C LEU A 104 9.21 14.66 2.00
N ALA A 105 9.76 15.15 0.90
CA ALA A 105 9.34 14.77 -0.44
C ALA A 105 10.46 13.95 -1.11
N PRO A 106 10.16 12.90 -1.86
CA PRO A 106 11.19 12.31 -2.72
C PRO A 106 11.61 13.29 -3.83
N PHE A 107 12.81 13.08 -4.40
CA PHE A 107 13.21 13.82 -5.59
C PHE A 107 12.25 13.54 -6.75
N ASN A 108 11.93 14.57 -7.53
CA ASN A 108 11.20 14.40 -8.77
C ASN A 108 12.12 13.70 -9.78
N PRO A 109 11.75 12.51 -10.29
CA PRO A 109 12.57 11.81 -11.25
C PRO A 109 12.63 12.56 -12.57
N ILE A 110 13.79 12.51 -13.24
CA ILE A 110 13.95 13.03 -14.59
C ILE A 110 13.39 12.04 -15.61
N VAL A 111 12.98 12.51 -16.80
CA VAL A 111 12.53 11.61 -17.88
C VAL A 111 13.65 10.62 -18.23
N ARG A 112 13.28 9.34 -18.41
CA ARG A 112 14.19 8.20 -18.60
C ARG A 112 15.03 7.81 -17.39
N GLU A 113 14.80 8.40 -16.22
CA GLU A 113 15.34 7.83 -14.99
C GLU A 113 14.79 6.41 -14.83
N THR A 114 15.69 5.45 -14.71
CA THR A 114 15.37 4.05 -14.50
C THR A 114 15.83 3.58 -13.13
N HIS A 115 15.05 2.71 -12.50
CA HIS A 115 15.45 2.02 -11.27
C HIS A 115 15.16 0.52 -11.44
N HIS A 116 16.15 -0.31 -11.11
CA HIS A 116 16.02 -1.77 -11.21
C HIS A 116 16.41 -2.41 -9.87
N VAL A 117 15.55 -3.31 -9.40
CA VAL A 117 15.80 -4.10 -8.18
C VAL A 117 15.45 -5.55 -8.43
N SER A 118 16.36 -6.44 -8.02
CA SER A 118 16.09 -7.87 -7.93
C SER A 118 16.05 -8.27 -6.45
N ASN A 119 14.96 -8.91 -6.02
CA ASN A 119 14.83 -9.49 -4.68
C ASN A 119 14.44 -10.97 -4.82
N GLY A 120 15.41 -11.87 -4.63
CA GLY A 120 15.23 -13.28 -4.93
C GLY A 120 14.95 -13.50 -6.42
N THR A 121 13.80 -14.07 -6.75
CA THR A 121 13.34 -14.30 -8.13
C THR A 121 12.48 -13.18 -8.71
N LEU A 122 12.11 -12.19 -7.89
CA LEU A 122 11.35 -11.03 -8.32
C LEU A 122 12.30 -9.99 -8.90
N ASN A 123 12.05 -9.58 -10.15
CA ASN A 123 12.73 -8.47 -10.81
C ASN A 123 11.74 -7.32 -10.97
N VAL A 124 12.14 -6.10 -10.63
CA VAL A 124 11.30 -4.90 -10.68
C VAL A 124 12.03 -3.82 -11.44
N LEU A 125 11.50 -3.42 -12.60
CA LEU A 125 12.02 -2.34 -13.42
C LEU A 125 11.05 -1.16 -13.37
N LEU A 126 11.59 0.04 -13.16
CA LEU A 126 10.85 1.29 -13.16
C LEU A 126 11.48 2.27 -14.15
N GLU A 127 10.65 3.07 -14.81
CA GLU A 127 11.08 4.17 -15.66
C GLU A 127 10.16 5.38 -15.49
N GLN A 128 10.74 6.57 -15.41
CA GLN A 128 10.00 7.82 -15.56
C GLN A 128 9.76 8.12 -17.05
N VAL A 129 8.60 7.68 -17.57
CA VAL A 129 8.29 7.72 -19.01
C VAL A 129 7.79 9.07 -19.52
N SER A 130 7.37 9.98 -18.63
CA SER A 130 6.90 11.31 -19.00
C SER A 130 7.12 12.33 -17.87
N HIS A 131 7.24 13.62 -18.21
CA HIS A 131 7.36 14.73 -17.24
C HIS A 131 6.16 15.69 -17.25
N HIS A 132 5.46 15.81 -18.38
CA HIS A 132 4.28 16.67 -18.52
C HIS A 132 3.14 15.93 -19.26
N PRO A 133 2.26 15.23 -18.51
CA PRO A 133 2.28 15.06 -17.05
C PRO A 133 3.36 14.08 -16.57
N PRO A 134 3.76 14.10 -15.29
CA PRO A 134 4.73 13.16 -14.75
C PRO A 134 4.10 11.77 -14.65
N VAL A 135 4.70 10.79 -15.33
CA VAL A 135 4.24 9.39 -15.32
C VAL A 135 5.43 8.48 -15.04
N THR A 136 5.29 7.64 -14.03
CA THR A 136 6.23 6.55 -13.74
C THR A 136 5.58 5.23 -14.13
N ALA A 137 6.28 4.41 -14.91
CA ALA A 137 5.90 3.06 -15.24
C ALA A 137 6.77 2.07 -14.47
N LEU A 138 6.19 0.93 -14.12
CA LEU A 138 6.80 -0.17 -13.39
C LEU A 138 6.32 -1.47 -14.03
N HIS A 139 7.27 -2.36 -14.29
CA HIS A 139 7.03 -3.74 -14.66
C HIS A 139 7.80 -4.63 -13.70
N ALA A 140 7.10 -5.57 -13.05
CA ALA A 140 7.74 -6.58 -12.22
C ALA A 140 7.42 -7.98 -12.73
N THR A 141 8.40 -8.87 -12.70
CA THR A 141 8.24 -10.27 -13.11
C THR A 141 8.91 -11.20 -12.12
N ASP A 142 8.26 -12.34 -11.86
CA ASP A 142 8.86 -13.48 -11.18
C ASP A 142 8.56 -14.74 -11.99
N GLU A 143 9.51 -15.15 -12.83
CA GLU A 143 9.33 -16.27 -13.75
C GLU A 143 9.15 -17.61 -13.04
N LYS A 144 9.77 -17.76 -11.86
CA LYS A 144 9.71 -18.98 -11.05
C LYS A 144 8.33 -19.12 -10.42
N ARG A 145 7.81 -18.01 -9.88
CA ARG A 145 6.48 -17.96 -9.26
C ARG A 145 5.36 -17.69 -10.26
N LYS A 146 5.68 -17.42 -11.54
CA LYS A 146 4.67 -17.12 -12.58
C LYS A 146 3.83 -15.90 -12.21
N LEU A 147 4.50 -14.83 -11.76
CA LEU A 147 3.88 -13.55 -11.40
C LEU A 147 4.34 -12.46 -12.36
N GLU A 148 3.42 -11.56 -12.68
CA GLU A 148 3.72 -10.31 -13.37
C GLU A 148 2.92 -9.16 -12.77
N MET A 149 3.55 -7.99 -12.63
CA MET A 149 2.90 -6.75 -12.20
C MET A 149 3.13 -5.69 -13.26
N ILE A 150 2.06 -5.05 -13.71
CA ILE A 150 2.11 -3.87 -14.58
C ILE A 150 1.51 -2.71 -13.82
N TRP A 151 2.31 -1.68 -13.56
CA TRP A 151 1.85 -0.50 -12.82
C TRP A 151 2.37 0.78 -13.48
N SER A 152 1.47 1.67 -13.89
CA SER A 152 1.81 3.05 -14.25
C SER A 152 1.00 4.00 -13.40
N GLN A 153 1.61 5.11 -12.98
CA GLN A 153 0.89 6.12 -12.24
C GLN A 153 1.34 7.55 -12.55
N GLN A 154 0.35 8.43 -12.53
CA GLN A 154 0.43 9.87 -12.52
C GLN A 154 -0.20 10.37 -11.23
N THR A 155 0.57 11.13 -10.45
CA THR A 155 0.05 11.76 -9.23
C THR A 155 -0.34 13.20 -9.53
N ILE A 156 -1.62 13.53 -9.30
CA ILE A 156 -2.21 14.84 -9.57
C ILE A 156 -2.51 15.52 -8.23
N PRO A 157 -1.67 16.45 -7.76
CA PRO A 157 -1.92 17.19 -6.54
C PRO A 157 -2.99 18.27 -6.76
N LYS A 158 -3.93 18.38 -5.82
CA LYS A 158 -4.97 19.42 -5.75
C LYS A 158 -4.86 20.15 -4.42
N PHE A 159 -4.63 21.45 -4.46
CA PHE A 159 -4.50 22.29 -3.27
C PHE A 159 -5.84 22.93 -2.91
N TYR A 160 -6.24 22.81 -1.65
CA TYR A 160 -7.50 23.36 -1.11
C TYR A 160 -7.25 24.34 0.04
N GLY A 161 -6.12 25.05 0.03
CA GLY A 161 -5.75 26.02 1.07
C GLY A 161 -5.04 25.38 2.26
N THR A 162 -5.74 24.60 3.08
CA THR A 162 -5.18 23.99 4.30
C THR A 162 -4.79 22.52 4.13
N LEU A 163 -5.02 21.96 2.95
CA LEU A 163 -4.67 20.59 2.60
C LEU A 163 -4.33 20.43 1.12
N VAL A 164 -3.59 19.37 0.80
CA VAL A 164 -3.35 18.85 -0.55
C VAL A 164 -3.97 17.47 -0.65
N GLU A 165 -4.77 17.23 -1.69
CA GLU A 165 -5.22 15.90 -2.11
C GLU A 165 -4.42 15.48 -3.34
N ALA A 166 -3.63 14.43 -3.24
CA ALA A 166 -2.91 13.84 -4.36
C ALA A 166 -3.70 12.63 -4.89
N VAL A 167 -4.31 12.81 -6.06
CA VAL A 167 -5.05 11.76 -6.75
C VAL A 167 -4.09 10.97 -7.62
N VAL A 168 -4.08 9.65 -7.45
CA VAL A 168 -3.27 8.75 -8.27
C VAL A 168 -4.13 8.22 -9.41
N GLN A 169 -3.69 8.45 -10.65
CA GLN A 169 -4.33 7.92 -11.86
C GLN A 169 -3.36 7.01 -12.60
N GLY A 170 -3.87 5.97 -13.24
CA GLY A 170 -3.06 5.09 -14.07
C GLY A 170 -3.54 3.65 -13.99
N LYS A 171 -2.68 2.74 -14.47
CA LYS A 171 -2.95 1.31 -14.57
C LYS A 171 -2.27 0.58 -13.43
N ARG A 172 -2.93 -0.34 -12.75
CA ARG A 172 -2.31 -1.22 -11.74
C ARG A 172 -2.93 -2.62 -11.84
N GLU A 173 -2.12 -3.57 -12.31
CA GLU A 173 -2.55 -4.94 -12.59
C GLU A 173 -1.54 -5.95 -12.04
N LEU A 174 -2.04 -6.95 -11.32
CA LEU A 174 -1.29 -8.12 -10.88
C LEU A 174 -1.79 -9.35 -11.65
N ASN A 175 -0.89 -10.08 -12.28
CA ASN A 175 -1.16 -11.30 -13.03
C ASN A 175 -0.61 -12.50 -12.26
N LEU A 176 -1.49 -13.45 -11.94
CA LEU A 176 -1.10 -14.76 -11.44
C LEU A 176 -1.15 -15.76 -12.61
N LEU A 177 -0.05 -15.87 -13.34
CA LEU A 177 -0.01 -16.50 -14.68
C LEU A 177 -0.28 -18.02 -14.63
N ASN A 178 0.06 -18.68 -13.52
CA ASN A 178 -0.24 -20.09 -13.27
C ASN A 178 -1.72 -20.37 -13.01
N HIS A 179 -2.50 -19.35 -12.59
CA HIS A 179 -3.95 -19.46 -12.38
C HIS A 179 -4.76 -18.86 -13.52
N GLY A 180 -4.11 -18.10 -14.41
CA GLY A 180 -4.79 -17.36 -15.48
C GLY A 180 -5.66 -16.23 -14.94
N GLU A 181 -5.31 -15.65 -13.79
CA GLU A 181 -6.10 -14.60 -13.13
C GLU A 181 -5.43 -13.23 -13.27
N ASN A 182 -6.22 -12.22 -13.66
CA ASN A 182 -5.80 -10.83 -13.74
C ASN A 182 -6.54 -10.00 -12.69
N TYR A 183 -5.77 -9.27 -11.86
CA TYR A 183 -6.30 -8.45 -10.78
C TYR A 183 -6.08 -6.97 -11.11
N VAL A 184 -7.15 -6.31 -11.56
CA VAL A 184 -7.14 -4.87 -11.84
C VAL A 184 -7.52 -4.10 -10.58
N MET A 185 -6.73 -3.09 -10.24
CA MET A 185 -6.93 -2.30 -9.03
C MET A 185 -6.61 -0.83 -9.24
N ASN A 186 -7.18 0.02 -8.40
CA ASN A 186 -6.79 1.42 -8.30
C ASN A 186 -6.07 1.68 -6.97
N THR A 187 -5.72 2.94 -6.72
CA THR A 187 -4.96 3.36 -5.53
C THR A 187 -5.79 4.40 -4.76
N PRO A 188 -5.80 4.36 -3.42
CA PRO A 188 -6.40 5.44 -2.64
C PRO A 188 -5.69 6.77 -2.88
N LYS A 189 -6.33 7.86 -2.51
CA LYS A 189 -5.75 9.21 -2.59
C LYS A 189 -4.89 9.49 -1.38
N LEU A 190 -3.78 10.19 -1.57
CA LEU A 190 -2.98 10.69 -0.46
C LEU A 190 -3.47 12.08 -0.06
N LEU A 191 -3.78 12.26 1.23
CA LEU A 191 -4.30 13.50 1.79
C LEU A 191 -3.30 14.07 2.78
N ILE A 192 -2.75 15.25 2.46
CA ILE A 192 -1.77 15.96 3.28
C ILE A 192 -2.46 17.18 3.90
N ARG A 193 -2.60 17.21 5.22
CA ARG A 193 -3.17 18.33 5.97
C ARG A 193 -2.07 19.13 6.64
N PHE A 194 -2.17 20.46 6.62
CA PHE A 194 -1.19 21.36 7.24
C PHE A 194 -1.65 21.90 8.60
N ILE A 195 -2.97 22.02 8.82
CA ILE A 195 -3.57 22.68 10.00
C ILE A 195 -4.72 21.80 10.54
N PRO A 196 -4.97 21.75 11.86
CA PRO A 196 -4.19 22.35 12.95
C PRO A 196 -2.92 21.56 13.29
N VAL A 197 -2.95 20.24 13.09
CA VAL A 197 -1.81 19.35 13.28
C VAL A 197 -1.47 18.74 11.91
N PRO A 198 -0.25 18.96 11.40
CA PRO A 198 0.18 18.39 10.13
C PRO A 198 0.10 16.87 10.13
N ARG A 199 -0.49 16.29 9.08
CA ARG A 199 -0.60 14.83 8.95
C ARG A 199 -0.86 14.39 7.52
N THR A 200 -0.53 13.13 7.25
CA THR A 200 -0.80 12.45 5.97
C THR A 200 -1.70 11.25 6.19
N ASP A 201 -2.70 11.07 5.33
CA ASP A 201 -3.64 9.97 5.39
C ASP A 201 -3.96 9.43 4.00
N TRP A 202 -4.20 8.13 3.88
CA TRP A 202 -4.81 7.54 2.69
C TRP A 202 -6.33 7.63 2.80
N THR A 203 -6.99 8.06 1.71
CA THR A 203 -8.44 8.29 1.70
C THR A 203 -9.08 7.94 0.37
N GLY A 204 -10.40 7.69 0.38
CA GLY A 204 -11.20 7.46 -0.81
C GLY A 204 -11.49 5.99 -1.06
N ASN A 205 -12.19 5.74 -2.16
CA ASN A 205 -12.65 4.39 -2.50
C ASN A 205 -11.65 3.71 -3.42
N THR A 206 -11.42 2.43 -3.13
CA THR A 206 -10.49 1.57 -3.86
C THR A 206 -11.25 0.32 -4.29
N THR A 207 -11.00 -0.15 -5.51
CA THR A 207 -11.60 -1.36 -6.06
C THR A 207 -10.50 -2.30 -6.50
N ILE A 208 -10.70 -3.59 -6.26
CA ILE A 208 -9.85 -4.67 -6.78
C ILE A 208 -10.79 -5.64 -7.46
N ARG A 209 -10.50 -6.04 -8.69
CA ARG A 209 -11.39 -6.87 -9.50
C ARG A 209 -10.60 -7.96 -10.20
N CYS A 210 -11.15 -9.16 -10.22
CA CYS A 210 -10.70 -10.26 -11.07
C CYS A 210 -11.93 -10.81 -11.80
N GLU A 211 -11.96 -10.63 -13.12
CA GLU A 211 -13.12 -11.04 -13.93
C GLU A 211 -13.18 -12.57 -14.06
N GLU A 212 -12.02 -13.23 -14.12
CA GLU A 212 -11.92 -14.69 -14.29
C GLU A 212 -12.50 -15.46 -13.09
N SER A 213 -12.42 -14.87 -11.90
CA SER A 213 -13.00 -15.43 -10.68
C SER A 213 -14.37 -14.83 -10.31
N ALA A 214 -14.86 -13.85 -11.08
CA ALA A 214 -16.07 -13.08 -10.78
C ALA A 214 -16.04 -12.44 -9.38
N LEU A 215 -14.88 -11.91 -8.95
CA LEU A 215 -14.70 -11.33 -7.62
C LEU A 215 -14.39 -9.83 -7.69
N LEU A 216 -15.01 -9.08 -6.79
CA LEU A 216 -14.84 -7.64 -6.63
C LEU A 216 -14.67 -7.29 -5.15
N ALA A 217 -13.59 -6.59 -4.81
CA ALA A 217 -13.46 -5.89 -3.53
C ALA A 217 -13.80 -4.42 -3.71
N GLU A 218 -14.63 -3.89 -2.81
CA GLU A 218 -14.87 -2.46 -2.65
C GLU A 218 -14.35 -2.05 -1.28
N LEU A 219 -13.35 -1.18 -1.25
CA LEU A 219 -12.70 -0.69 -0.04
C LEU A 219 -12.89 0.83 0.08
N CYS A 220 -12.97 1.33 1.30
CA CYS A 220 -13.09 2.73 1.64
C CYS A 220 -12.03 3.06 2.70
N PHE A 221 -11.09 3.91 2.33
CA PHE A 221 -10.06 4.43 3.22
C PHE A 221 -10.54 5.75 3.81
N THR A 222 -10.49 5.85 5.14
CA THR A 222 -10.89 7.05 5.87
C THR A 222 -9.79 7.47 6.83
N GLY A 223 -9.62 8.78 6.98
CA GLY A 223 -8.72 9.39 7.96
C GLY A 223 -9.47 10.32 8.93
N LYS A 224 -10.78 10.09 9.13
CA LYS A 224 -11.64 10.86 10.03
C LYS A 224 -12.21 9.94 11.09
N SER A 225 -12.17 10.36 12.36
CA SER A 225 -13.02 9.80 13.40
C SER A 225 -14.42 10.40 13.29
N PHE A 226 -15.47 9.57 13.38
CA PHE A 226 -16.88 9.97 13.18
C PHE A 226 -17.41 10.91 14.29
N LEU A 227 -16.68 11.05 15.42
CA LEU A 227 -17.22 11.69 16.63
C LEU A 227 -16.31 12.74 17.29
N GLY A 228 -15.30 13.28 16.61
CA GLY A 228 -14.55 14.47 17.07
C GLY A 228 -13.70 14.31 18.34
N PHE A 229 -13.77 13.19 19.05
CA PHE A 229 -12.94 12.87 20.21
C PHE A 229 -12.00 11.71 19.85
N GLY A 230 -10.68 11.97 19.89
CA GLY A 230 -9.63 10.96 19.95
C GLY A 230 -9.35 10.17 18.65
N GLY A 231 -8.18 10.43 18.06
CA GLY A 231 -7.50 9.49 17.18
C GLY A 231 -7.64 9.71 15.66
N ASN A 232 -6.52 9.57 14.97
CA ASN A 232 -6.49 9.36 13.52
C ASN A 232 -6.88 7.91 13.23
N ASN A 233 -8.15 7.66 12.94
CA ASN A 233 -8.57 6.34 12.49
C ASN A 233 -8.20 6.21 11.02
N ARG A 234 -6.96 5.76 10.77
CA ARG A 234 -6.43 5.25 9.49
C ARG A 234 -7.18 3.99 9.06
N SER A 235 -8.51 4.11 8.97
CA SER A 235 -9.42 3.00 8.88
C SER A 235 -9.62 2.60 7.42
N VAL A 236 -9.70 1.30 7.21
CA VAL A 236 -10.13 0.70 5.96
C VAL A 236 -11.35 -0.15 6.26
N LYS A 237 -12.42 0.07 5.49
CA LYS A 237 -13.64 -0.73 5.53
C LYS A 237 -14.00 -1.19 4.14
N GLY A 238 -14.69 -2.30 4.00
CA GLY A 238 -15.07 -2.76 2.69
C GLY A 238 -15.75 -4.11 2.67
N ARG A 239 -15.87 -4.66 1.47
CA ARG A 239 -16.52 -5.93 1.22
C ARG A 239 -15.92 -6.62 0.01
N ILE A 240 -15.93 -7.95 0.02
CA ILE A 240 -15.63 -8.81 -1.13
C ILE A 240 -16.95 -9.39 -1.61
N ILE A 241 -17.22 -9.25 -2.91
CA ILE A 241 -18.48 -9.55 -3.57
C ILE A 241 -18.19 -10.56 -4.67
N ASP A 242 -19.02 -11.60 -4.76
CA ASP A 242 -19.16 -12.40 -5.96
C ASP A 242 -20.07 -11.64 -6.95
N THR A 243 -19.49 -11.20 -8.06
CA THR A 243 -20.19 -10.37 -9.06
C THR A 243 -21.20 -11.18 -9.86
N SER A 244 -21.05 -12.51 -9.95
CA SER A 244 -22.00 -13.38 -10.64
C SER A 244 -23.31 -13.51 -9.88
N THR A 245 -23.25 -13.55 -8.55
CA THR A 245 -24.43 -13.65 -7.67
C THR A 245 -24.82 -12.32 -7.03
N SER A 246 -23.98 -11.29 -7.17
CA SER A 246 -24.09 -10.01 -6.46
C SER A 246 -24.15 -10.13 -4.93
N LYS A 247 -23.59 -11.22 -4.38
CA LYS A 247 -23.59 -11.49 -2.93
C LYS A 247 -22.27 -11.08 -2.30
N THR A 248 -22.35 -10.44 -1.15
CA THR A 248 -21.18 -10.20 -0.30
C THR A 248 -20.77 -11.49 0.40
N ILE A 249 -19.51 -11.87 0.22
CA ILE A 249 -18.90 -13.07 0.81
C ILE A 249 -18.13 -12.70 2.08
N TYR A 250 -17.36 -11.60 2.03
CA TYR A 250 -16.57 -11.12 3.15
C TYR A 250 -16.78 -9.63 3.43
N GLU A 251 -16.64 -9.27 4.70
CA GLU A 251 -16.49 -7.90 5.16
C GLU A 251 -15.03 -7.63 5.54
N VAL A 252 -14.52 -6.46 5.15
CA VAL A 252 -13.17 -5.99 5.48
C VAL A 252 -13.31 -4.85 6.48
N ASP A 253 -12.61 -4.95 7.61
CA ASP A 253 -12.60 -3.89 8.63
C ASP A 253 -11.25 -3.85 9.36
N GLY A 254 -10.77 -2.64 9.63
CA GLY A 254 -9.62 -2.41 10.49
C GLY A 254 -8.90 -1.11 10.17
N HIS A 255 -7.59 -1.14 10.37
CA HIS A 255 -6.67 -0.01 10.21
C HIS A 255 -5.50 -0.40 9.30
N TRP A 256 -5.32 0.34 8.22
CA TRP A 256 -4.34 -0.01 7.16
C TRP A 256 -2.88 0.07 7.64
N ASP A 257 -2.61 0.80 8.73
CA ASP A 257 -1.30 0.94 9.34
C ASP A 257 -1.03 -0.03 10.49
N ARG A 258 -2.00 -0.89 10.84
CA ARG A 258 -1.93 -1.81 11.98
C ARG A 258 -2.45 -3.19 11.61
N VAL A 259 -3.76 -3.37 11.77
CA VAL A 259 -4.44 -4.66 11.70
C VAL A 259 -5.69 -4.51 10.84
N VAL A 260 -5.82 -5.42 9.87
CA VAL A 260 -7.01 -5.55 9.03
C VAL A 260 -7.54 -6.97 9.15
N THR A 261 -8.84 -7.07 9.33
CA THR A 261 -9.57 -8.35 9.40
C THR A 261 -10.49 -8.50 8.21
N ILE A 262 -10.60 -9.74 7.74
CA ILE A 262 -11.55 -10.14 6.70
C ILE A 262 -12.44 -11.21 7.30
N LYS A 263 -13.73 -10.90 7.41
CA LYS A 263 -14.73 -11.73 8.09
C LYS A 263 -15.68 -12.35 7.09
N ASP A 264 -15.84 -13.66 7.14
CA ASP A 264 -16.84 -14.39 6.35
C ASP A 264 -18.24 -14.02 6.84
N VAL A 265 -19.09 -13.56 5.93
CA VAL A 265 -20.46 -13.13 6.26
C VAL A 265 -21.34 -14.31 6.69
N ILE A 266 -21.12 -15.50 6.11
CA ILE A 266 -21.96 -16.68 6.34
C ILE A 266 -21.46 -17.43 7.57
N MET A 267 -20.15 -17.69 7.64
CA MET A 267 -19.56 -18.49 8.72
C MET A 267 -19.26 -17.66 9.97
N CYS A 268 -19.30 -16.32 9.87
CA CYS A 268 -18.90 -15.40 10.94
C CYS A 268 -17.47 -15.63 11.46
N THR A 269 -16.61 -16.28 10.68
CA THR A 269 -15.21 -16.51 10.99
C THR A 269 -14.37 -15.33 10.51
N SER A 270 -13.42 -14.88 11.34
CA SER A 270 -12.51 -13.80 10.97
C SER A 270 -11.13 -14.34 10.67
N VAL A 271 -10.56 -13.94 9.54
CA VAL A 271 -9.15 -14.17 9.20
C VAL A 271 -8.40 -12.85 9.36
N LEU A 272 -7.26 -12.92 10.05
CA LEU A 272 -6.32 -11.81 10.13
C LEU A 272 -5.66 -11.63 8.77
N ALA A 273 -6.04 -10.57 8.05
CA ALA A 273 -5.55 -10.31 6.71
C ALA A 273 -4.16 -9.66 6.73
N LEU A 274 -3.96 -8.72 7.67
CA LEU A 274 -2.69 -8.03 7.90
C LEU A 274 -2.49 -7.78 9.41
N SER A 275 -1.25 -7.91 9.87
CA SER A 275 -0.82 -7.48 11.20
C SER A 275 0.62 -7.00 11.10
N GLY A 276 0.84 -5.71 11.27
CA GLY A 276 2.17 -5.13 11.38
C GLY A 276 2.10 -3.71 11.92
N ASN A 277 2.95 -3.38 12.88
CA ASN A 277 3.20 -1.99 13.21
C ASN A 277 3.93 -1.34 12.04
N GLN A 278 3.27 -0.45 11.30
CA GLN A 278 3.96 0.50 10.43
C GLN A 278 4.54 1.64 11.27
N ASP A 279 5.31 1.30 12.32
CA ASP A 279 6.02 2.28 13.12
C ASP A 279 7.14 2.86 12.25
N ILE A 280 7.06 4.17 12.02
CA ILE A 280 8.10 5.01 11.43
C ILE A 280 9.14 5.28 12.51
#